data_AF-A0A954JBC5-F1
#
_entry.id   AF-A0A954JBC5-F1
#
_cell.length_a   1.000
_cell.length_b   1.000
_cell.length_c   1.000
_cell.angle_alpha   90.00
_cell.angle_beta   90.00
_cell.angle_gamma   90.00
#
_symmetry.space_group_name_H-M   'P 1'
#
loop_
_entity.id
_entity.type
_entity.pdbx_description
1 polymer ?
#
loop_
_entity_poly.entity_id
_entity_poly.type
_entity_poly.pdbx_seq_one_letter_code
_entity_poly.pdbx_strand_id
1 'polypeptide(L)'
;MWGRQEWVVAINRVAAEVLSRADYQQGAVDGLQLARRLGFDIFLDRQQASRGRLKQFGCRRSIFLKPETRSERMHWAVCHELGEGFAHRVFHDLGAEMEEIPPGMREQAANWLAARLLLPEQTFFAEAERVQESLTALKSLYHTASYELIATRLLDQPELRCVTIFDQGRLSKRLTNLGECGRELLPAERRCWETSHQEGRHIEQSVEQYSVNVWTIHEPQWKREIVITRPLL
;
A
#
# COMPACT_ATOMS: atom_id res chain seq x y z
N MET A 1 22.01 -11.42 -1.50
CA MET A 1 20.66 -11.00 -1.98
C MET A 1 19.72 -11.23 -0.82
N TRP A 2 19.17 -10.15 -0.24
CA TRP A 2 18.35 -10.22 0.96
C TRP A 2 17.03 -10.93 0.72
N GLY A 3 16.60 -11.74 1.69
CA GLY A 3 15.30 -12.38 1.69
C GLY A 3 14.18 -11.38 1.96
N ARG A 4 12.94 -11.80 1.67
CA ARG A 4 11.74 -10.97 1.90
C ARG A 4 11.62 -10.51 3.36
N GLN A 5 11.92 -11.39 4.32
CA GLN A 5 11.84 -11.09 5.75
C GLN A 5 12.77 -9.93 6.13
N GLU A 6 14.01 -9.94 5.63
CA GLU A 6 15.01 -8.91 5.92
C GLU A 6 14.55 -7.54 5.37
N TRP A 7 14.02 -7.52 4.15
CA TRP A 7 13.40 -6.33 3.57
C TRP A 7 12.24 -5.81 4.41
N VAL A 8 11.31 -6.68 4.78
CA VAL A 8 10.14 -6.28 5.58
C VAL A 8 10.58 -5.63 6.90
N VAL A 9 11.52 -6.26 7.61
CA VAL A 9 12.06 -5.74 8.88
C VAL A 9 12.75 -4.39 8.69
N ALA A 10 13.65 -4.26 7.72
CA ALA A 10 14.40 -3.02 7.48
C ALA A 10 13.45 -1.85 7.11
N ILE A 11 12.50 -2.10 6.21
CA ILE A 11 11.57 -1.03 5.77
C ILE A 11 10.61 -0.65 6.89
N ASN A 12 10.09 -1.61 7.66
CA ASN A 12 9.22 -1.32 8.80
C ASN A 12 9.96 -0.50 9.87
N ARG A 13 11.24 -0.81 10.14
CA ARG A 13 12.07 -0.04 11.07
C ARG A 13 12.24 1.40 10.59
N VAL A 14 12.66 1.60 9.34
CA VAL A 14 12.85 2.95 8.79
C VAL A 14 11.54 3.73 8.76
N ALA A 15 10.41 3.08 8.41
CA ALA A 15 9.10 3.72 8.47
C ALA A 15 8.73 4.16 9.89
N ALA A 16 8.94 3.30 10.89
CA ALA A 16 8.69 3.62 12.29
C ALA A 16 9.54 4.81 12.78
N GLU A 17 10.82 4.85 12.39
CA GLU A 17 11.71 5.96 12.72
C GLU A 17 11.26 7.27 12.08
N VAL A 18 10.81 7.23 10.82
CA VAL A 18 10.29 8.41 10.11
C VAL A 18 9.01 8.93 10.79
N LEU A 19 8.09 8.04 11.16
CA LEU A 19 6.85 8.41 11.86
C LEU A 19 7.12 8.96 13.27
N SER A 20 8.02 8.31 14.01
CA SER A 20 8.44 8.73 15.35
C SER A 20 9.06 10.13 15.33
N ARG A 21 9.93 10.43 14.36
CA ARG A 21 10.51 11.78 14.17
C ARG A 21 9.48 12.88 13.87
N ALA A 22 8.28 12.50 13.43
CA ALA A 22 7.19 13.40 13.14
C ALA A 22 6.08 13.35 14.20
N ASP A 23 6.32 12.70 15.35
CA ASP A 23 5.33 12.50 16.42
C ASP A 23 4.01 11.92 15.92
N TYR A 24 4.07 10.98 14.98
CA TYR A 24 2.91 10.19 14.54
C TYR A 24 2.85 8.90 15.33
N GLN A 25 1.74 8.71 16.07
CA GLN A 25 1.56 7.53 16.91
C GLN A 25 0.42 6.62 16.49
N GLN A 26 -0.70 7.15 15.98
CA GLN A 26 -1.90 6.36 15.67
C GLN A 26 -2.74 6.96 14.54
N GLY A 27 -3.56 6.10 13.93
CA GLY A 27 -4.57 6.46 12.93
C GLY A 27 -4.04 6.63 11.51
N ALA A 28 -4.91 7.14 10.62
CA ALA A 28 -4.54 7.45 9.25
C ALA A 28 -3.41 8.49 9.20
N VAL A 29 -2.32 8.15 8.51
CA VAL A 29 -1.22 9.09 8.30
C VAL A 29 -1.57 10.06 7.18
N ASP A 30 -1.65 11.35 7.52
CA ASP A 30 -1.70 12.43 6.54
C ASP A 30 -0.28 12.69 6.03
N GLY A 31 0.02 12.19 4.82
CA GLY A 31 1.32 12.39 4.18
C GLY A 31 1.77 13.85 4.08
N LEU A 32 0.85 14.80 3.87
CA LEU A 32 1.19 16.23 3.77
C LEU A 32 1.63 16.79 5.13
N GLN A 33 0.91 16.43 6.20
CA GLN A 33 1.29 16.84 7.55
C GLN A 33 2.58 16.14 7.99
N LEU A 34 2.75 14.85 7.67
CA LEU A 34 3.99 14.11 7.90
C LEU A 34 5.20 14.83 7.27
N ALA A 35 5.14 15.15 5.98
CA ALA A 35 6.22 15.86 5.29
C ALA A 35 6.55 17.21 5.94
N ARG A 36 5.54 18.01 6.29
CA ARG A 36 5.75 19.31 6.97
C ARG A 36 6.42 19.16 8.33
N ARG A 37 6.00 18.18 9.14
CA ARG A 37 6.62 17.91 10.46
C ARG A 37 8.08 17.48 10.33
N LEU A 38 8.43 16.82 9.23
CA LEU A 38 9.81 16.45 8.90
C LEU A 38 10.62 17.60 8.28
N GLY A 39 10.04 18.80 8.16
CA GLY A 39 10.70 19.99 7.62
C GLY A 39 10.76 20.07 6.10
N PHE A 40 9.90 19.34 5.38
CA PHE A 40 9.80 19.44 3.93
C PHE A 40 8.79 20.51 3.53
N ASP A 41 9.18 21.37 2.59
CA ASP A 41 8.26 22.28 1.92
C ASP A 41 7.44 21.51 0.88
N ILE A 42 6.16 21.86 0.70
CA ILE A 42 5.28 21.20 -0.28
C ILE A 42 4.73 22.23 -1.25
N PHE A 43 4.94 22.00 -2.54
CA PHE A 43 4.47 22.87 -3.61
C PHE A 43 3.57 22.11 -4.57
N LEU A 44 2.47 22.73 -4.99
CA LEU A 44 1.63 22.20 -6.05
C LEU A 44 2.10 22.73 -7.40
N ASP A 45 2.47 21.83 -8.31
CA ASP A 45 2.89 22.15 -9.66
C ASP A 45 1.97 21.40 -10.66
N ARG A 46 1.15 22.16 -11.40
CA ARG A 46 0.25 21.57 -12.41
C ARG A 46 0.99 21.15 -13.69
N GLN A 47 2.16 21.72 -13.95
CA GLN A 47 2.89 21.55 -15.19
C GLN A 47 3.88 20.38 -15.14
N GLN A 48 4.14 19.81 -13.96
CA GLN A 48 5.05 18.67 -13.87
C GLN A 48 4.49 17.40 -14.54
N ALA A 49 5.41 16.62 -15.10
CA ALA A 49 5.10 15.37 -15.79
C ALA A 49 4.74 14.24 -14.81
N SER A 50 5.51 14.10 -13.72
CA SER A 50 5.31 13.06 -12.69
C SER A 50 4.28 13.49 -11.63
N ARG A 51 3.81 12.53 -10.82
CA ARG A 51 2.87 12.80 -9.71
C ARG A 51 3.53 13.54 -8.55
N GLY A 52 4.77 13.19 -8.26
CA GLY A 52 5.60 13.77 -7.22
C GLY A 52 7.01 14.02 -7.77
N ARG A 53 7.76 14.88 -7.08
CA ARG A 53 9.20 15.00 -7.24
C ARG A 53 9.84 15.66 -6.02
N LEU A 54 10.83 14.99 -5.44
CA LEU A 54 11.69 15.55 -4.41
C LEU A 54 12.82 16.37 -5.04
N LYS A 55 13.04 17.58 -4.52
CA LYS A 55 14.17 18.45 -4.87
C LYS A 55 14.83 19.00 -3.61
N GLN A 56 16.13 19.24 -3.71
CA GLN A 56 16.90 19.88 -2.66
C GLN A 56 17.42 21.24 -3.17
N PHE A 57 17.15 22.29 -2.40
CA PHE A 57 17.65 23.65 -2.64
C PHE A 57 18.45 24.09 -1.41
N GLY A 58 19.79 24.05 -1.52
CA GLY A 58 20.66 24.26 -0.38
C GLY A 58 20.43 23.22 0.72
N CYS A 59 20.10 23.68 1.93
CA CYS A 59 19.76 22.82 3.07
C CYS A 59 18.28 22.42 3.16
N ARG A 60 17.41 22.97 2.29
CA ARG A 60 15.97 22.69 2.31
C ARG A 60 15.61 21.59 1.31
N ARG A 61 14.67 20.73 1.71
CA ARG A 61 14.08 19.71 0.85
C ARG A 61 12.64 20.10 0.56
N SER A 62 12.26 19.99 -0.70
CA SER A 62 10.94 20.42 -1.18
C SER A 62 10.33 19.32 -2.05
N ILE A 63 9.06 19.03 -1.81
CA ILE A 63 8.26 18.06 -2.56
C ILE A 63 7.32 18.82 -3.49
N PHE A 64 7.43 18.56 -4.79
CA PHE A 64 6.54 19.10 -5.80
C PHE A 64 5.48 18.06 -6.14
N LEU A 65 4.20 18.40 -6.01
CA LEU A 65 3.08 17.50 -6.24
C LEU A 65 2.22 17.99 -7.38
N LYS A 66 1.75 17.03 -8.18
CA LYS A 66 0.78 17.31 -9.22
C LYS A 66 -0.60 17.26 -8.55
N PRO A 67 -1.46 18.27 -8.72
CA PRO A 67 -2.80 18.19 -8.17
C PRO A 67 -3.53 16.95 -8.66
N GLU A 68 -4.07 16.17 -7.73
CA GLU A 68 -4.82 14.94 -7.98
C GLU A 68 -6.25 15.12 -7.45
N THR A 69 -7.23 14.52 -8.14
CA THR A 69 -8.65 14.59 -7.74
C THR A 69 -8.97 13.67 -6.57
N ARG A 70 -8.20 12.58 -6.40
CA ARG A 70 -8.33 11.65 -5.27
C ARG A 70 -7.26 11.96 -4.22
N SER A 71 -7.68 12.29 -3.01
CA SER A 71 -6.79 12.63 -1.89
C SER A 71 -5.76 11.54 -1.61
N GLU A 72 -6.16 10.26 -1.67
CA GLU A 72 -5.29 9.10 -1.49
C GLU A 72 -4.06 9.12 -2.40
N ARG A 73 -4.21 9.56 -3.67
CA ARG A 73 -3.09 9.64 -4.62
C ARG A 73 -2.11 10.74 -4.24
N MET A 74 -2.59 11.80 -3.62
CA MET A 74 -1.75 12.88 -3.11
C MET A 74 -0.95 12.41 -1.90
N HIS A 75 -1.59 11.73 -0.95
CA HIS A 75 -0.89 11.14 0.19
C HIS A 75 0.13 10.09 -0.25
N TRP A 76 -0.23 9.22 -1.20
CA TRP A 76 0.70 8.28 -1.83
C TRP A 76 1.90 8.98 -2.45
N ALA A 77 1.68 10.01 -3.29
CA ALA A 77 2.77 10.73 -3.93
C ALA A 77 3.71 11.36 -2.90
N VAL A 78 3.19 11.98 -1.84
CA VAL A 78 4.03 12.55 -0.78
C VAL A 78 4.83 11.47 -0.06
N CYS A 79 4.18 10.39 0.38
CA CYS A 79 4.85 9.31 1.08
C CYS A 79 5.87 8.57 0.21
N HIS A 80 5.64 8.50 -1.10
CA HIS A 80 6.62 8.00 -2.07
C HIS A 80 7.85 8.91 -2.13
N GLU A 81 7.68 10.22 -2.27
CA GLU A 81 8.82 11.16 -2.30
C GLU A 81 9.58 11.20 -0.96
N LEU A 82 8.88 11.04 0.17
CA LEU A 82 9.53 10.80 1.45
C LEU A 82 10.32 9.49 1.43
N GLY A 83 9.71 8.41 0.93
CA GLY A 83 10.37 7.12 0.73
C GLY A 83 11.65 7.24 -0.08
N GLU A 84 11.63 7.97 -1.20
CA GLU A 84 12.79 8.29 -2.03
C GLU A 84 13.89 9.03 -1.25
N GLY A 85 13.50 9.94 -0.36
CA GLY A 85 14.43 10.67 0.51
C GLY A 85 15.06 9.81 1.61
N PHE A 86 14.38 8.74 2.03
CA PHE A 86 14.80 7.86 3.13
C PHE A 86 15.27 6.47 2.69
N ALA A 87 15.18 6.11 1.42
CA ALA A 87 15.56 4.79 0.90
C ALA A 87 17.00 4.37 1.26
N HIS A 88 17.94 5.32 1.29
CA HIS A 88 19.33 5.08 1.72
C HIS A 88 19.44 4.46 3.12
N ARG A 89 18.52 4.77 4.03
CA ARG A 89 18.50 4.20 5.39
C ARG A 89 18.09 2.73 5.38
N VAL A 90 17.20 2.34 4.46
CA VAL A 90 16.82 0.92 4.30
C VAL A 90 18.02 0.12 3.80
N PHE A 91 18.76 0.64 2.84
CA PHE A 91 19.97 -0.02 2.33
C PHE A 91 21.06 -0.12 3.41
N HIS A 92 21.27 0.96 4.17
CA HIS A 92 22.18 0.94 5.32
C HIS A 92 21.79 -0.13 6.35
N ASP A 93 20.50 -0.24 6.68
CA ASP A 93 20.01 -1.26 7.62
C ASP A 93 20.17 -2.70 7.12
N LEU A 94 20.14 -2.88 5.81
CA LEU A 94 20.43 -4.17 5.16
C LEU A 94 21.93 -4.45 5.03
N GLY A 95 22.80 -3.51 5.40
CA GLY A 95 24.24 -3.62 5.21
C GLY A 95 24.65 -3.63 3.73
N ALA A 96 23.86 -2.99 2.86
CA ALA A 96 24.12 -2.92 1.43
C ALA A 96 25.17 -1.86 1.12
N GLU A 97 26.20 -2.22 0.35
CA GLU A 97 27.11 -1.24 -0.26
C GLU A 97 26.45 -0.59 -1.49
N MET A 98 26.80 0.66 -1.79
CA MET A 98 26.13 1.43 -2.86
C MET A 98 26.27 0.77 -4.23
N GLU A 99 27.39 0.09 -4.48
CA GLU A 99 27.71 -0.64 -5.69
C GLU A 99 26.87 -1.92 -5.86
N GLU A 100 26.29 -2.44 -4.78
CA GLU A 100 25.48 -3.67 -4.78
C GLU A 100 24.00 -3.40 -5.05
N ILE A 101 23.57 -2.13 -5.01
CA ILE A 101 22.17 -1.74 -5.16
C ILE A 101 21.78 -1.76 -6.64
N PRO A 102 20.89 -2.68 -7.07
CA PRO A 102 20.50 -2.76 -8.48
C PRO A 102 19.76 -1.50 -8.96
N PRO A 103 19.82 -1.19 -10.26
CA PRO A 103 18.99 -0.15 -10.85
C PRO A 103 17.51 -0.38 -10.54
N GLY A 104 16.81 0.66 -10.10
CA GLY A 104 15.39 0.60 -9.74
C GLY A 104 15.09 0.10 -8.32
N MET A 105 16.07 -0.41 -7.58
CA MET A 105 15.84 -0.87 -6.20
C MET A 105 15.45 0.27 -5.26
N ARG A 106 15.97 1.47 -5.53
CA ARG A 106 15.61 2.69 -4.80
C ARG A 106 14.12 3.04 -4.95
N GLU A 107 13.61 3.02 -6.18
CA GLU A 107 12.20 3.22 -6.49
C GLU A 107 11.34 2.15 -5.80
N GLN A 108 11.80 0.89 -5.78
CA GLN A 108 11.10 -0.17 -5.09
C GLN A 108 11.06 0.04 -3.57
N ALA A 109 12.18 0.46 -2.97
CA ALA A 109 12.27 0.81 -1.55
C ALA A 109 11.37 2.01 -1.21
N ALA A 110 11.30 3.02 -2.08
CA ALA A 110 10.41 4.16 -1.92
C ALA A 110 8.93 3.75 -1.92
N ASN A 111 8.53 2.89 -2.87
CA ASN A 111 7.17 2.33 -2.92
C ASN A 111 6.82 1.55 -1.65
N TRP A 112 7.75 0.72 -1.15
CA TRP A 112 7.52 -0.04 0.07
C TRP A 112 7.49 0.83 1.32
N LEU A 113 8.36 1.83 1.42
CA LEU A 113 8.34 2.83 2.50
C LEU A 113 7.02 3.60 2.48
N ALA A 114 6.56 4.07 1.31
CA ALA A 114 5.30 4.80 1.18
C ALA A 114 4.12 4.00 1.72
N ALA A 115 4.06 2.71 1.38
CA ALA A 115 3.03 1.80 1.90
C ALA A 115 3.06 1.70 3.43
N ARG A 116 4.25 1.60 4.03
CA ARG A 116 4.43 1.45 5.49
C ARG A 116 4.30 2.77 6.26
N LEU A 117 4.53 3.91 5.61
CA LEU A 117 4.22 5.22 6.17
C LEU A 117 2.70 5.43 6.23
N LEU A 118 1.95 5.03 5.20
CA LEU A 118 0.50 5.17 5.17
C LEU A 118 -0.22 4.13 6.03
N LEU A 119 0.36 2.93 6.15
CA LEU A 119 -0.18 1.80 6.91
C LEU A 119 0.90 1.24 7.86
N PRO A 120 1.17 1.94 8.98
CA PRO A 120 2.24 1.59 9.92
C PRO A 120 2.02 0.22 10.55
N GLU A 121 3.06 -0.62 10.58
CA GLU A 121 2.98 -1.97 11.15
C GLU A 121 2.47 -1.96 12.61
N GLN A 122 2.90 -0.97 13.40
CA GLN A 122 2.62 -0.88 14.84
C GLN A 122 1.13 -0.77 15.17
N THR A 123 0.32 -0.27 14.23
CA THR A 123 -1.12 -0.06 14.42
C THR A 123 -1.96 -0.86 13.44
N PHE A 124 -1.53 -0.93 12.18
CA PHE A 124 -2.35 -1.43 11.07
C PHE A 124 -2.81 -2.88 11.27
N PHE A 125 -1.90 -3.79 11.63
CA PHE A 125 -2.26 -5.21 11.73
C PHE A 125 -3.11 -5.52 12.97
N ALA A 126 -2.85 -4.85 14.10
CA ALA A 126 -3.68 -4.97 15.29
C ALA A 126 -5.11 -4.45 15.02
N GLU A 127 -5.25 -3.36 14.26
CA GLU A 127 -6.56 -2.87 13.85
C GLU A 127 -7.22 -3.75 12.80
N ALA A 128 -6.47 -4.33 11.87
CA ALA A 128 -6.97 -5.30 10.91
C ALA A 128 -7.55 -6.53 11.64
N GLU A 129 -6.83 -7.09 12.61
CA GLU A 129 -7.34 -8.16 13.45
C GLU A 129 -8.63 -7.74 14.19
N ARG A 130 -8.63 -6.57 14.82
CA ARG A 130 -9.79 -6.05 15.57
C ARG A 130 -11.05 -5.91 14.72
N VAL A 131 -10.91 -5.54 13.44
CA VAL A 131 -12.04 -5.40 12.50
C VAL A 131 -12.22 -6.60 11.57
N GLN A 132 -11.61 -7.74 11.92
CA GLN A 132 -11.69 -8.99 11.15
C GLN A 132 -11.32 -8.80 9.67
N GLU A 133 -10.32 -7.97 9.43
CA GLU A 133 -9.77 -7.62 8.11
C GLU A 133 -10.82 -7.08 7.12
N SER A 134 -11.93 -6.54 7.64
CA SER A 134 -12.95 -5.88 6.82
C SER A 134 -12.34 -4.68 6.10
N LEU A 135 -12.26 -4.76 4.77
CA LEU A 135 -11.60 -3.74 3.97
C LEU A 135 -12.31 -2.38 4.04
N THR A 136 -13.63 -2.37 4.21
CA THR A 136 -14.41 -1.13 4.40
C THR A 136 -14.17 -0.52 5.78
N ALA A 137 -14.07 -1.34 6.83
CA ALA A 137 -13.72 -0.86 8.17
C ALA A 137 -12.29 -0.31 8.20
N LEU A 138 -11.33 -1.04 7.62
CA LEU A 138 -9.95 -0.58 7.47
C LEU A 138 -9.86 0.70 6.64
N LYS A 139 -10.61 0.82 5.54
CA LYS A 139 -10.64 2.06 4.75
C LYS A 139 -11.14 3.25 5.55
N SER A 140 -12.07 3.03 6.48
CA SER A 140 -12.58 4.10 7.36
C SER A 140 -11.51 4.55 8.35
N LEU A 141 -10.73 3.61 8.91
CA LEU A 141 -9.62 3.91 9.83
C LEU A 141 -8.42 4.55 9.12
N TYR A 142 -8.13 4.09 7.89
CA TYR A 142 -7.00 4.50 7.07
C TYR A 142 -7.46 5.25 5.81
N HIS A 143 -8.23 6.32 6.01
CA HIS A 143 -8.88 7.05 4.92
C HIS A 143 -7.90 7.72 3.93
N THR A 144 -6.62 7.87 4.29
CA THR A 144 -5.56 8.40 3.41
C THR A 144 -4.94 7.34 2.49
N ALA A 145 -5.17 6.05 2.76
CA ALA A 145 -4.72 4.92 1.94
C ALA A 145 -5.84 4.41 1.03
N SER A 146 -5.50 3.93 -0.17
CA SER A 146 -6.48 3.34 -1.07
C SER A 146 -6.89 1.93 -0.64
N TYR A 147 -8.07 1.49 -1.06
CA TYR A 147 -8.52 0.11 -0.90
C TYR A 147 -7.50 -0.92 -1.40
N GLU A 148 -6.87 -0.65 -2.55
CA GLU A 148 -5.82 -1.51 -3.11
C GLU A 148 -4.61 -1.56 -2.18
N LEU A 149 -4.13 -0.41 -1.70
CA LEU A 149 -2.97 -0.36 -0.83
C LEU A 149 -3.22 -1.15 0.47
N ILE A 150 -4.37 -0.94 1.09
CA ILE A 150 -4.80 -1.67 2.30
C ILE A 150 -4.82 -3.19 2.03
N ALA A 151 -5.48 -3.63 0.96
CA ALA A 151 -5.56 -5.04 0.61
C ALA A 151 -4.18 -5.65 0.35
N THR A 152 -3.30 -4.94 -0.37
CA THR A 152 -1.94 -5.42 -0.62
C THR A 152 -1.07 -5.42 0.64
N ARG A 153 -1.31 -4.52 1.59
CA ARG A 153 -0.56 -4.50 2.85
C ARG A 153 -0.89 -5.69 3.73
N LEU A 154 -2.11 -6.24 3.64
CA LEU A 154 -2.47 -7.49 4.31
C LEU A 154 -1.61 -8.68 3.85
N LEU A 155 -1.01 -8.64 2.64
CA LEU A 155 -0.08 -9.68 2.18
C LEU A 155 1.22 -9.74 3.00
N ASP A 156 1.51 -8.74 3.83
CA ASP A 156 2.70 -8.77 4.68
C ASP A 156 2.51 -9.60 5.95
N GLN A 157 1.27 -10.01 6.26
CA GLN A 157 1.01 -11.01 7.29
C GLN A 157 1.41 -12.43 6.84
N PRO A 158 1.73 -13.35 7.77
CA PRO A 158 2.21 -14.69 7.44
C PRO A 158 1.12 -15.65 6.94
N GLU A 159 -0.16 -15.43 7.26
CA GLU A 159 -1.24 -16.34 6.87
C GLU A 159 -1.47 -16.30 5.36
N LEU A 160 -1.46 -17.48 4.74
CA LEU A 160 -1.60 -17.62 3.29
C LEU A 160 -2.84 -16.88 2.79
N ARG A 161 -2.64 -15.99 1.80
CA ARG A 161 -3.74 -15.27 1.18
C ARG A 161 -3.38 -14.79 -0.22
N CYS A 162 -4.40 -14.70 -1.06
CA CYS A 162 -4.33 -14.13 -2.40
C CYS A 162 -5.17 -12.85 -2.45
N VAL A 163 -4.61 -11.78 -3.04
CA VAL A 163 -5.30 -10.53 -3.34
C VAL A 163 -5.40 -10.41 -4.86
N THR A 164 -6.62 -10.32 -5.37
CA THR A 164 -6.89 -10.08 -6.78
C THR A 164 -7.64 -8.78 -6.97
N ILE A 165 -7.21 -7.99 -7.94
CA ILE A 165 -7.80 -6.70 -8.25
C ILE A 165 -8.32 -6.75 -9.68
N PHE A 166 -9.58 -6.34 -9.80
CA PHE A 166 -10.23 -6.10 -11.07
C PHE A 166 -10.43 -4.60 -11.24
N ASP A 167 -10.08 -4.07 -12.40
CA ASP A 167 -10.38 -2.70 -12.79
C ASP A 167 -11.22 -2.74 -14.05
N GLN A 168 -12.38 -2.09 -14.01
CA GLN A 168 -13.34 -2.05 -15.12
C GLN A 168 -13.68 -3.47 -15.66
N GLY A 169 -13.89 -4.42 -14.73
CA GLY A 169 -14.20 -5.82 -15.07
C GLY A 169 -13.04 -6.64 -15.63
N ARG A 170 -11.81 -6.13 -15.59
CA ARG A 170 -10.60 -6.84 -16.07
C ARG A 170 -9.63 -7.09 -14.93
N LEU A 171 -9.09 -8.30 -14.86
CA LEU A 171 -8.02 -8.62 -13.90
C LEU A 171 -6.80 -7.74 -14.17
N SER A 172 -6.50 -6.84 -13.24
CA SER A 172 -5.39 -5.89 -13.34
C SER A 172 -4.19 -6.34 -12.51
N LYS A 173 -4.44 -7.03 -11.39
CA LYS A 173 -3.39 -7.51 -10.48
C LYS A 173 -3.83 -8.75 -9.73
N ARG A 174 -2.90 -9.67 -9.49
CA ARG A 174 -3.09 -10.84 -8.64
C ARG A 174 -1.78 -11.14 -7.92
N LEU A 175 -1.84 -11.18 -6.59
CA LEU A 175 -0.68 -11.30 -5.71
C LEU A 175 -0.95 -12.30 -4.60
N THR A 176 0.08 -13.02 -4.18
CA THR A 176 0.06 -13.91 -3.01
C THR A 176 1.21 -13.55 -2.08
N ASN A 177 1.05 -13.83 -0.79
CA ASN A 177 2.13 -13.71 0.18
C ASN A 177 2.98 -14.98 0.31
N LEU A 178 2.59 -16.11 -0.31
CA LEU A 178 3.39 -17.33 -0.33
C LEU A 178 3.30 -17.98 -1.71
N GLY A 179 4.47 -18.28 -2.29
CA GLY A 179 4.60 -18.97 -3.56
C GLY A 179 4.31 -18.12 -4.79
N GLU A 180 4.09 -18.79 -5.92
CA GLU A 180 3.70 -18.14 -7.17
C GLU A 180 2.19 -17.95 -7.24
N CYS A 181 1.77 -16.75 -7.67
CA CYS A 181 0.35 -16.47 -7.89
C CYS A 181 0.02 -16.70 -9.36
N GLY A 182 -0.65 -17.81 -9.67
CA GLY A 182 -1.21 -18.04 -11.00
C GLY A 182 -2.20 -16.93 -11.39
N ARG A 183 -2.27 -16.61 -12.68
CA ARG A 183 -3.25 -15.62 -13.20
C ARG A 183 -4.69 -16.13 -13.19
N GLU A 184 -4.87 -17.43 -13.09
CA GLU A 184 -6.18 -18.06 -13.10
C GLU A 184 -6.87 -17.93 -11.73
N LEU A 185 -8.16 -17.61 -11.78
CA LEU A 185 -9.03 -17.61 -10.62
C LEU A 185 -9.46 -19.04 -10.33
N LEU A 186 -9.54 -19.37 -9.05
CA LEU A 186 -10.27 -20.54 -8.59
C LEU A 186 -11.75 -20.41 -8.99
N PRO A 187 -12.46 -21.52 -9.23
CA PRO A 187 -13.89 -21.48 -9.55
C PRO A 187 -14.73 -20.73 -8.48
N ALA A 188 -14.36 -20.87 -7.20
CA ALA A 188 -14.99 -20.16 -6.09
C ALA A 188 -14.77 -18.64 -6.17
N GLU A 189 -13.53 -18.20 -6.45
CA GLU A 189 -13.19 -16.78 -6.64
C GLU A 189 -13.96 -16.17 -7.81
N ARG A 190 -13.97 -16.86 -8.95
CA ARG A 190 -14.69 -16.44 -10.15
C ARG A 190 -16.17 -16.24 -9.87
N ARG A 191 -16.82 -17.22 -9.25
CA ARG A 191 -18.25 -17.17 -8.93
C ARG A 191 -18.56 -15.99 -8.01
N CYS A 192 -17.82 -15.84 -6.92
CA CYS A 192 -18.03 -14.74 -5.98
C CYS A 192 -17.79 -13.38 -6.66
N TRP A 193 -16.75 -13.25 -7.49
CA TRP A 193 -16.48 -12.03 -8.23
C TRP A 193 -17.57 -11.71 -9.24
N GLU A 194 -18.01 -12.67 -10.06
CA GLU A 194 -19.06 -12.47 -11.06
C GLU A 194 -20.39 -12.04 -10.41
N THR A 195 -20.79 -12.69 -9.31
CA THR A 195 -21.98 -12.29 -8.54
C THR A 195 -21.82 -10.88 -7.97
N SER A 196 -20.68 -10.57 -7.35
CA SER A 196 -20.43 -9.24 -6.77
C SER A 196 -20.39 -8.14 -7.84
N HIS A 197 -19.82 -8.43 -9.01
CA HIS A 197 -19.72 -7.51 -10.13
C HIS A 197 -21.11 -7.19 -10.73
N GLN A 198 -21.97 -8.21 -10.86
CA GLN A 198 -23.33 -8.05 -11.39
C GLN A 198 -24.25 -7.32 -10.39
N GLU A 199 -24.18 -7.69 -9.12
CA GLU A 199 -25.09 -7.18 -8.09
C GLU A 199 -24.60 -5.86 -7.46
N GLY A 200 -23.34 -5.47 -7.68
CA GLY A 200 -22.76 -4.24 -7.15
C GLY A 200 -22.60 -4.23 -5.63
N ARG A 201 -22.46 -5.40 -4.99
CA ARG A 201 -22.37 -5.53 -3.53
C ARG A 201 -21.20 -6.40 -3.07
N HIS A 202 -20.78 -6.16 -1.83
CA HIS A 202 -19.82 -6.99 -1.12
C HIS A 202 -20.34 -8.43 -0.98
N ILE A 203 -19.43 -9.39 -1.15
CA ILE A 203 -19.71 -10.82 -0.96
C ILE A 203 -18.67 -11.39 -0.01
N GLU A 204 -19.12 -12.14 0.98
CA GLU A 204 -18.28 -12.94 1.86
C GLU A 204 -18.85 -14.36 1.83
N GLN A 205 -18.01 -15.32 1.43
CA GLN A 205 -18.44 -16.70 1.30
C GLN A 205 -17.32 -17.67 1.66
N SER A 206 -17.64 -18.65 2.50
CA SER A 206 -16.83 -19.85 2.68
C SER A 206 -17.23 -20.89 1.64
N VAL A 207 -16.28 -21.31 0.81
CA VAL A 207 -16.47 -22.30 -0.25
C VAL A 207 -15.40 -23.37 -0.13
N GLU A 208 -15.81 -24.61 0.14
CA GLU A 208 -14.93 -25.77 0.34
C GLU A 208 -13.87 -25.49 1.43
N GLN A 209 -12.61 -25.34 1.03
CA GLN A 209 -11.44 -25.12 1.87
C GLN A 209 -10.96 -23.65 1.82
N TYR A 210 -11.80 -22.73 1.33
CA TYR A 210 -11.43 -21.32 1.17
C TYR A 210 -12.50 -20.38 1.72
N SER A 211 -12.07 -19.25 2.29
CA SER A 211 -12.89 -18.05 2.43
C SER A 211 -12.58 -17.10 1.27
N VAL A 212 -13.63 -16.61 0.61
CA VAL A 212 -13.54 -15.64 -0.48
C VAL A 212 -14.34 -14.41 -0.07
N ASN A 213 -13.64 -13.28 0.00
CA ASN A 213 -14.23 -11.98 0.26
C ASN A 213 -14.06 -11.10 -0.97
N VAL A 214 -15.13 -10.46 -1.42
CA VAL A 214 -15.14 -9.57 -2.57
C VAL A 214 -15.65 -8.21 -2.12
N TRP A 215 -14.83 -7.18 -2.33
CA TRP A 215 -15.20 -5.80 -2.11
C TRP A 215 -15.43 -5.03 -3.40
N THR A 216 -16.65 -4.51 -3.54
CA THR A 216 -17.08 -3.68 -4.66
C THR A 216 -16.81 -2.21 -4.36
N ILE A 217 -15.93 -1.57 -5.15
CA ILE A 217 -15.60 -0.15 -5.07
C ILE A 217 -16.02 0.50 -6.38
N HIS A 218 -17.29 0.89 -6.47
CA HIS A 218 -17.89 1.48 -7.67
C HIS A 218 -18.12 2.98 -7.49
N GLU A 219 -17.36 3.77 -8.24
CA GLU A 219 -17.56 5.20 -8.44
C GLU A 219 -18.21 5.46 -9.82
N PRO A 220 -18.86 6.61 -10.06
CA PRO A 220 -19.63 6.87 -11.28
C PRO A 220 -18.93 6.60 -12.62
N GLN A 221 -17.59 6.68 -12.67
CA GLN A 221 -16.80 6.41 -13.89
C GLN A 221 -15.69 5.37 -13.68
N TRP A 222 -15.65 4.72 -12.52
CA TRP A 222 -14.57 3.82 -12.17
C TRP A 222 -15.07 2.69 -11.29
N LYS A 223 -14.94 1.46 -11.80
CA LYS A 223 -15.26 0.26 -11.04
C LYS A 223 -13.99 -0.49 -10.71
N ARG A 224 -13.86 -0.85 -9.44
CA ARG A 224 -12.85 -1.77 -8.95
C ARG A 224 -13.49 -2.81 -8.06
N GLU A 225 -13.05 -4.05 -8.20
CA GLU A 225 -13.36 -5.13 -7.28
C GLU A 225 -12.06 -5.69 -6.72
N ILE A 226 -12.03 -5.91 -5.41
CA ILE A 226 -10.90 -6.54 -4.72
C ILE A 226 -11.38 -7.86 -4.14
N VAL A 227 -10.76 -8.95 -4.54
CA VAL A 227 -11.00 -10.28 -4.01
C VAL A 227 -9.86 -10.63 -3.08
N ILE A 228 -10.16 -11.01 -1.84
CA ILE A 228 -9.20 -11.64 -0.93
C ILE A 228 -9.65 -13.06 -0.66
N THR A 229 -8.75 -14.00 -0.96
CA THR A 229 -8.97 -15.44 -0.77
C THR A 229 -8.00 -15.96 0.27
N ARG A 230 -8.50 -16.71 1.25
CA ARG A 230 -7.69 -17.38 2.28
C ARG A 230 -8.10 -18.85 2.38
N PRO A 231 -7.20 -19.78 2.70
CA PRO A 231 -7.60 -21.13 3.07
C PRO A 231 -8.39 -21.11 4.39
N LEU A 232 -9.35 -22.01 4.54
CA LEU A 232 -9.97 -22.34 5.81
C LEU A 232 -9.06 -23.38 6.48
N LEU A 233 -8.59 -23.09 7.69
CA LEU A 233 -7.81 -24.01 8.52
C LEU A 233 -8.72 -25.06 9.16
#